data_AF-A0A7X8GV44-F1
#
_entry.id   AF-A0A7X8GV44-F1
#
_cell.length_a   1.000
_cell.length_b   1.000
_cell.length_c   1.000
_cell.angle_alpha   90.00
_cell.angle_beta   90.00
_cell.angle_gamma   90.00
#
_symmetry.space_group_name_H-M   'P 1'
#
loop_
_entity.id
_entity.type
_entity.pdbx_description
1 polymer ?
#
loop_
_entity_poly.entity_id
_entity_poly.type
_entity_poly.pdbx_seq_one_letter_code
_entity_poly.pdbx_strand_id
1 'polypeptide(L)'
;MSNYYLSLGINYPNNSDRVRSDGNSPGGDIFIHGNCVTIGCVPITDDKIMELYLLAVEAREHGQNTISVHIFPYRMTSSNHQNFQKQYPEHKSFWDELLPVYNSFENNHVVPVVNIQNDGRYVVN
;
A
#
# COMPACT_ATOMS: atom_id res chain seq x y z
N MET A 1 -5.77 20.87 7.76
CA MET A 1 -6.83 20.20 6.97
C MET A 1 -6.32 20.08 5.56
N SER A 2 -6.30 18.86 5.02
CA SER A 2 -5.99 18.61 3.61
C SER A 2 -7.03 19.34 2.75
N ASN A 3 -6.57 20.14 1.78
CA ASN A 3 -7.44 20.87 0.82
C ASN A 3 -7.80 20.01 -0.41
N TYR A 4 -7.64 18.68 -0.33
CA TYR A 4 -7.90 17.78 -1.45
C TYR A 4 -9.38 17.34 -1.50
N TYR A 5 -9.91 17.19 -2.72
CA TYR A 5 -11.23 16.62 -2.97
C TYR A 5 -11.23 15.15 -2.55
N LEU A 6 -11.78 14.87 -1.36
CA LEU A 6 -11.85 13.56 -0.69
C LEU A 6 -10.48 12.90 -0.42
N SER A 7 -10.35 12.23 0.72
CA SER A 7 -9.09 11.55 1.08
C SER A 7 -9.31 10.39 2.05
N LEU A 8 -8.54 9.32 1.87
CA LEU A 8 -8.50 8.15 2.76
C LEU A 8 -7.09 8.01 3.32
N GLY A 9 -6.96 8.11 4.64
CA GLY A 9 -5.67 7.92 5.32
C GLY A 9 -5.28 6.44 5.35
N ILE A 10 -4.01 6.15 5.09
CA ILE A 10 -3.46 4.80 5.27
C ILE A 10 -2.71 4.71 6.61
N ASN A 11 -2.44 3.50 7.06
CA ASN A 11 -1.78 3.26 8.34
C ASN A 11 -0.25 3.41 8.30
N TYR A 12 0.27 4.27 7.41
CA TYR A 12 1.69 4.59 7.39
C TYR A 12 2.03 5.61 8.49
N PRO A 13 3.11 5.41 9.27
CA PRO A 13 3.95 4.22 9.29
C PRO A 13 3.23 3.04 9.96
N ASN A 14 3.32 1.85 9.37
CA ASN A 14 2.89 0.61 10.00
C ASN A 14 4.04 0.01 10.85
N ASN A 15 3.89 -1.23 11.34
CA ASN A 15 4.93 -1.85 12.16
C ASN A 15 6.23 -2.13 11.38
N SER A 16 6.14 -2.53 10.11
CA SER A 16 7.29 -2.77 9.24
C SER A 16 8.03 -1.46 8.99
N ASP A 17 7.31 -0.39 8.68
CA ASP A 17 7.88 0.94 8.44
C ASP A 17 8.65 1.44 9.67
N ARG A 18 8.09 1.27 10.87
CA ARG A 18 8.75 1.64 12.13
C ARG A 18 10.02 0.83 12.43
N VAL A 19 10.03 -0.46 12.10
CA VAL A 19 11.22 -1.31 12.29
C VAL A 19 12.31 -0.96 11.28
N ARG A 20 11.93 -0.55 10.06
CA ARG A 20 12.86 -0.30 8.95
C ARG A 20 13.30 1.15 8.79
N SER A 21 12.65 2.09 9.47
CA SER A 21 13.05 3.50 9.41
C SER A 21 14.41 3.71 10.07
N ASP A 22 15.21 4.57 9.45
CA ASP A 22 16.57 4.98 9.79
C ASP A 22 16.66 5.93 11.01
N GLY A 23 15.56 6.16 11.73
CA GLY A 23 15.49 7.00 12.92
C GLY A 23 14.10 7.10 13.57
N ASN A 24 13.92 8.05 14.49
CA ASN A 24 12.71 8.20 15.33
C ASN A 24 11.44 8.67 14.59
N SER A 25 11.54 9.08 13.31
CA SER A 25 10.45 9.77 12.62
C SER A 25 10.33 9.33 11.15
N PRO A 26 9.69 8.18 10.84
CA PRO A 26 9.39 7.75 9.46
C PRO A 26 8.47 8.72 8.68
N GLY A 27 8.02 9.81 9.30
CA GLY A 27 6.95 10.65 8.76
C GLY A 27 5.58 10.08 9.12
N GLY A 28 4.58 10.46 8.34
CA GLY A 28 3.18 10.10 8.56
C GLY A 28 2.29 10.78 7.52
N ASP A 29 0.99 10.80 7.76
CA ASP A 29 0.02 11.55 6.96
C ASP A 29 0.05 11.19 5.46
N ILE A 30 0.13 9.89 5.17
CA ILE A 30 -0.02 9.38 3.80
C ILE A 30 -1.50 9.11 3.53
N PHE A 31 -2.00 9.70 2.45
CA PHE A 31 -3.40 9.58 2.03
C PHE A 31 -3.50 9.13 0.58
N ILE A 32 -4.57 8.40 0.27
CA ILE A 32 -5.07 8.25 -1.09
C ILE A 32 -6.05 9.39 -1.32
N HIS A 33 -5.85 10.21 -2.35
CA HIS A 33 -6.69 11.39 -2.58
C HIS A 33 -6.88 11.72 -4.07
N GLY A 34 -7.76 12.68 -4.36
CA GLY A 34 -8.00 13.23 -5.70
C GLY A 34 -6.88 14.16 -6.17
N ASN A 35 -7.08 14.85 -7.29
CA ASN A 35 -6.09 15.76 -7.89
C ASN A 35 -4.77 15.04 -8.29
N CYS A 36 -3.78 15.79 -8.74
CA CYS A 36 -2.51 15.31 -9.28
C CYS A 36 -1.28 15.77 -8.48
N VAL A 37 -1.48 16.41 -7.32
CA VAL A 37 -0.39 16.95 -6.49
C VAL A 37 0.09 15.88 -5.52
N THR A 38 1.40 15.63 -5.45
CA THR A 38 1.96 14.74 -4.42
C THR A 38 3.32 15.24 -3.92
N ILE A 39 3.50 15.20 -2.60
CA ILE A 39 4.79 15.28 -1.90
C ILE A 39 5.04 13.95 -1.15
N GLY A 40 4.24 12.90 -1.43
CA GLY A 40 4.31 11.60 -0.75
C GLY A 40 2.98 10.83 -0.70
N CYS A 41 1.86 11.48 -0.95
CA CYS A 41 0.53 10.85 -1.01
C CYS A 41 0.29 10.11 -2.35
N VAL A 42 -0.81 9.35 -2.41
CA VAL A 42 -1.21 8.54 -3.58
C VAL A 42 -2.38 9.23 -4.31
N PRO A 43 -2.11 10.10 -5.29
CA PRO A 43 -3.14 10.74 -6.09
C PRO A 43 -3.71 9.73 -7.11
N ILE A 44 -5.03 9.56 -7.13
CA ILE A 44 -5.71 8.66 -8.08
C ILE A 44 -6.68 9.35 -9.03
N THR A 45 -6.71 10.69 -9.07
CA THR A 45 -7.67 11.58 -9.75
C THR A 45 -9.05 11.67 -9.09
N ASP A 46 -9.74 12.79 -9.32
CA ASP A 46 -10.99 13.16 -8.60
C ASP A 46 -12.14 12.17 -8.85
N ASP A 47 -12.27 11.68 -10.08
CA ASP A 47 -13.23 10.67 -10.47
C ASP A 47 -13.01 9.35 -9.72
N LYS A 48 -11.76 8.88 -9.60
CA LYS A 48 -11.47 7.59 -8.95
C LYS A 48 -11.52 7.67 -7.43
N ILE A 49 -11.08 8.78 -6.82
CA ILE A 49 -11.20 8.92 -5.37
C ILE A 49 -12.66 9.03 -4.94
N MET A 50 -13.53 9.64 -5.75
CA MET A 50 -14.96 9.71 -5.46
C MET A 50 -15.58 8.30 -5.38
N GLU A 51 -15.30 7.46 -6.38
CA GLU A 51 -15.77 6.07 -6.38
C GLU A 51 -15.19 5.28 -5.20
N LEU A 52 -13.88 5.34 -4.98
CA LEU A 52 -13.21 4.64 -3.89
C LEU A 52 -13.72 5.10 -2.52
N TYR A 53 -13.91 6.40 -2.31
CA TYR A 53 -14.41 6.96 -1.07
C TYR A 53 -15.84 6.50 -0.80
N LEU A 54 -16.71 6.50 -1.82
CA LEU A 54 -18.08 6.00 -1.68
C LEU A 54 -18.09 4.51 -1.32
N LEU A 55 -17.30 3.68 -2.01
CA LEU A 55 -17.19 2.26 -1.68
C LEU A 55 -16.67 2.02 -0.26
N ALA A 56 -15.72 2.85 0.21
CA ALA A 56 -15.20 2.75 1.56
C ALA A 56 -16.25 3.13 2.62
N VAL A 57 -17.08 4.15 2.36
CA VAL A 57 -18.20 4.53 3.22
C VAL A 57 -19.24 3.41 3.26
N GLU A 58 -19.67 2.90 2.12
CA GLU A 58 -20.65 1.80 2.04
C GLU A 58 -20.14 0.56 2.80
N ALA A 59 -18.88 0.15 2.58
CA ALA A 59 -18.29 -0.98 3.29
C ALA A 59 -18.30 -0.78 4.82
N ARG A 60 -17.98 0.42 5.29
CA ARG A 60 -17.99 0.79 6.72
C ARG A 60 -19.39 0.73 7.31
N GLU A 61 -20.37 1.34 6.66
CA GLU A 61 -21.77 1.36 7.10
C GLU A 61 -22.37 -0.06 7.14
N HIS A 62 -21.87 -0.96 6.30
CA HIS A 62 -22.25 -2.38 6.28
C HIS A 62 -21.37 -3.28 7.17
N GLY A 63 -20.60 -2.72 8.10
CA GLY A 63 -19.91 -3.45 9.16
C GLY A 63 -18.49 -3.89 8.85
N GLN A 64 -17.92 -3.52 7.69
CA GLN A 64 -16.51 -3.76 7.38
C GLN A 64 -15.64 -2.74 8.13
N ASN A 65 -15.30 -3.05 9.38
CA ASN A 65 -14.53 -2.18 10.27
C ASN A 65 -13.08 -1.93 9.84
N THR A 66 -12.52 -2.77 8.98
CA THR A 66 -11.16 -2.64 8.47
C THR A 66 -11.17 -2.80 6.95
N ILE A 67 -10.59 -1.83 6.26
CA ILE A 67 -10.38 -1.88 4.81
C ILE A 67 -8.87 -2.04 4.61
N SER A 68 -8.44 -3.22 4.15
CA SER A 68 -7.04 -3.49 3.88
C SER A 68 -6.58 -2.75 2.63
N VAL A 69 -5.47 -2.04 2.74
CA VAL A 69 -4.82 -1.34 1.62
C VAL A 69 -3.46 -1.96 1.40
N HIS A 70 -3.20 -2.46 0.19
CA HIS A 70 -1.90 -2.98 -0.22
C HIS A 70 -1.37 -2.13 -1.37
N ILE A 71 -0.13 -1.65 -1.22
CA ILE A 71 0.54 -0.81 -2.21
C ILE A 71 1.78 -1.56 -2.68
N PHE A 72 1.87 -1.79 -3.98
CA PHE A 72 3.00 -2.47 -4.61
C PHE A 72 3.75 -1.50 -5.53
N PRO A 73 5.08 -1.65 -5.67
CA PRO A 73 5.90 -0.71 -6.44
C PRO A 73 5.57 -0.71 -7.94
N TYR A 74 5.01 -1.82 -8.45
CA TYR A 74 4.62 -2.04 -9.83
C TYR A 74 3.73 -3.29 -9.91
N ARG A 75 3.14 -3.57 -11.08
CA ARG A 75 2.52 -4.87 -11.36
C ARG A 75 3.59 -5.95 -11.37
N MET A 76 3.66 -6.78 -10.34
CA MET A 76 4.79 -7.69 -10.06
C MET A 76 4.77 -8.98 -10.89
N THR A 77 4.48 -8.88 -12.19
CA THR A 77 4.64 -10.02 -13.12
C THR A 77 6.10 -10.47 -13.17
N SER A 78 6.38 -11.73 -13.52
CA SER A 78 7.75 -12.25 -13.57
C SER A 78 8.69 -11.42 -14.45
N SER A 79 8.18 -10.90 -15.58
CA SER A 79 8.94 -10.03 -16.49
C SER A 79 9.25 -8.68 -15.84
N ASN A 80 8.23 -8.00 -15.30
CA ASN A 80 8.42 -6.71 -14.64
C ASN A 80 9.35 -6.85 -13.43
N HIS A 81 9.16 -7.90 -12.63
CA HIS A 81 9.94 -8.13 -11.43
C HIS A 81 11.43 -8.31 -11.76
N GLN A 82 11.77 -9.11 -12.78
CA GLN A 82 13.16 -9.23 -13.24
C GLN A 82 13.73 -7.92 -13.79
N ASN A 83 12.94 -7.15 -14.53
CA ASN A 83 13.41 -5.90 -15.14
C ASN A 83 13.65 -4.82 -14.08
N PHE A 84 12.68 -4.60 -13.19
CA PHE A 84 12.82 -3.59 -12.13
C PHE A 84 13.92 -3.96 -11.14
N GLN A 85 14.07 -5.24 -10.75
CA GLN A 85 15.17 -5.64 -9.85
C GLN A 85 16.55 -5.41 -10.45
N LYS A 86 16.71 -5.51 -11.78
CA LYS A 86 17.96 -5.15 -12.45
C LYS A 86 18.18 -3.64 -12.46
N GLN A 87 17.10 -2.87 -12.61
CA GLN A 87 17.14 -1.41 -12.64
C GLN A 87 17.40 -0.78 -11.26
N TYR A 88 16.87 -1.40 -10.20
CA TYR A 88 16.93 -0.92 -8.82
C TYR A 88 17.34 -2.06 -7.86
N PRO A 89 18.60 -2.53 -7.94
CA PRO A 89 19.09 -3.68 -7.17
C PRO A 89 19.01 -3.48 -5.65
N GLU A 90 19.04 -2.24 -5.16
CA GLU A 90 18.90 -1.88 -3.75
C GLU A 90 17.55 -2.28 -3.16
N HIS A 91 16.50 -2.36 -3.98
CA HIS A 91 15.15 -2.72 -3.54
C HIS A 91 14.85 -4.21 -3.72
N LYS A 92 15.78 -4.98 -4.30
CA LYS A 92 15.57 -6.37 -4.68
C LYS A 92 15.02 -7.22 -3.52
N SER A 93 15.69 -7.18 -2.37
CA SER A 93 15.31 -7.98 -1.20
C SER A 93 13.91 -7.63 -0.69
N PHE A 94 13.55 -6.35 -0.70
CA PHE A 94 12.23 -5.91 -0.25
C PHE A 94 11.14 -6.31 -1.25
N TRP A 95 11.42 -6.19 -2.55
CA TRP A 95 10.46 -6.60 -3.57
C TRP A 95 10.29 -8.11 -3.63
N ASP A 96 11.34 -8.91 -3.39
CA ASP A 96 11.21 -10.37 -3.26
C ASP A 96 10.23 -10.75 -2.12
N GLU A 97 10.23 -9.99 -1.03
CA GLU A 97 9.35 -10.18 0.12
C GLU A 97 7.89 -9.81 -0.17
N LEU A 98 7.65 -8.78 -1.00
CA LEU A 98 6.29 -8.38 -1.40
C LEU A 98 5.67 -9.34 -2.44
N LEU A 99 6.49 -10.03 -3.22
CA LEU A 99 6.03 -10.85 -4.35
C LEU A 99 5.05 -11.98 -3.92
N PRO A 100 5.28 -12.74 -2.83
CA PRO A 100 4.31 -13.70 -2.33
C PRO A 100 2.96 -13.08 -1.94
N VAL A 101 2.96 -11.87 -1.35
CA VAL A 101 1.73 -11.15 -0.99
C VAL A 101 0.95 -10.78 -2.25
N TYR A 102 1.64 -10.23 -3.24
CA TYR A 102 1.06 -9.90 -4.54
C TYR A 102 0.45 -11.15 -5.22
N ASN A 103 1.23 -12.23 -5.34
CA ASN A 103 0.79 -13.45 -6.00
C ASN A 103 -0.39 -14.13 -5.28
N SER A 104 -0.46 -14.08 -3.96
CA SER A 104 -1.57 -14.67 -3.20
C SER A 104 -2.90 -14.02 -3.58
N PHE A 105 -2.93 -12.69 -3.72
CA PHE A 105 -4.11 -11.97 -4.19
C PHE A 105 -4.40 -12.24 -5.66
N GLU A 106 -3.42 -12.16 -6.55
CA GLU A 106 -3.64 -12.35 -7.99
C GLU A 106 -4.14 -13.75 -8.36
N ASN A 107 -3.74 -14.78 -7.61
CA ASN A 107 -4.15 -16.16 -7.88
C ASN A 107 -5.55 -16.49 -7.35
N ASN A 108 -5.92 -15.92 -6.19
CA ASN A 108 -7.13 -16.32 -5.47
C ASN A 108 -8.22 -15.24 -5.47
N HIS A 109 -7.87 -14.00 -5.81
CA HIS A 109 -8.71 -12.80 -5.68
C HIS A 109 -9.29 -12.60 -4.27
N VAL A 110 -8.58 -13.11 -3.26
CA VAL A 110 -8.89 -12.95 -1.84
C VAL A 110 -7.74 -12.17 -1.22
N VAL A 111 -8.08 -11.14 -0.45
CA VAL A 111 -7.09 -10.33 0.27
C VAL A 111 -6.35 -11.24 1.28
N PRO A 112 -5.03 -11.45 1.14
CA PRO A 112 -4.28 -12.33 2.03
C PRO A 112 -4.17 -11.73 3.43
N VAL A 113 -4.07 -12.60 4.43
CA VAL A 113 -3.66 -12.20 5.79
C VAL A 113 -2.14 -12.05 5.78
N VAL A 114 -1.68 -10.83 6.03
CA VAL A 114 -0.25 -10.49 6.05
C VAL A 114 0.17 -10.21 7.48
N ASN A 115 1.22 -10.90 7.94
CA ASN A 115 1.86 -10.63 9.21
C ASN A 115 3.18 -9.90 9.00
N ILE A 116 3.56 -9.10 10.00
CA ILE A 116 4.84 -8.39 10.03
C ILE A 116 5.69 -9.07 11.11
N GLN A 117 6.83 -9.65 10.71
CA GLN A 117 7.81 -10.22 11.61
C GLN A 117 8.50 -9.15 12.46
N ASN A 118 9.20 -9.58 13.51
CA ASN A 118 9.93 -8.68 14.41
C ASN A 118 11.02 -7.84 13.71
N ASP A 119 11.55 -8.34 12.58
CA ASP A 119 12.51 -7.63 11.73
C ASP A 119 11.84 -6.78 10.62
N GLY A 120 10.52 -6.62 10.69
CA GLY A 120 9.73 -5.84 9.75
C GLY A 120 9.37 -6.58 8.47
N ARG A 121 9.73 -7.85 8.28
CA ARG A 121 9.37 -8.59 7.05
C ARG A 121 7.88 -8.93 6.98
N TYR A 122 7.27 -8.68 5.83
CA TYR A 122 5.93 -9.14 5.48
C TYR A 122 5.93 -10.64 5.15
N VAL A 123 4.99 -11.39 5.72
CA VAL A 123 4.80 -12.83 5.47
C VAL A 123 3.32 -13.13 5.30
N VAL A 124 3.00 -13.89 4.25
CA VAL A 124 1.65 -14.41 4.01
C VAL A 124 1.43 -15.67 4.84
N ASN A 125 0.29 -15.72 5.55
CA ASN A 125 -0.17 -16.92 6.25
C ASN A 125 -0.95 -17.87 5.35
#